data_AF-A0A8K0G7B9-F1
#
_entry.id   AF-A0A8K0G7B9-F1
#
_cell.length_a   1.000
_cell.length_b   1.000
_cell.length_c   1.000
_cell.angle_alpha   90.00
_cell.angle_beta   90.00
_cell.angle_gamma   90.00
#
_symmetry.space_group_name_H-M   'P 1'
#
loop_
_entity.id
_entity.type
_entity.pdbx_description
1 polymer ?
#
loop_
_entity_poly.entity_id
_entity_poly.type
_entity_poly.pdbx_seq_one_letter_code
_entity_poly.pdbx_strand_id
1 'polypeptide(L)'
;MPSHFKKMKVMTSTNVISRSVSSALKFLSEALNRPFYLTSAWFIDQVEKWFYLMSSRHPSSALSKINLTAYNDAGQFLKDFMDLFTRMEVGPKKVWKPSQTGVLISTQSVLELQAELLEIKKYEFFLTSRF
;
A
#
# COMPACT_ATOMS: atom_id res chain seq x y z
N MET A 1 -7.07 12.21 19.45
CA MET A 1 -5.91 11.29 19.49
C MET A 1 -6.39 9.91 19.94
N PRO A 2 -5.90 8.81 19.36
CA PRO A 2 -6.21 7.46 19.83
C PRO A 2 -5.76 7.27 21.29
N SER A 3 -6.49 6.48 22.09
CA SER A 3 -6.05 6.12 23.44
C SER A 3 -4.84 5.18 23.40
N HIS A 4 -4.16 5.02 24.55
CA HIS A 4 -2.96 4.17 24.67
C HIS A 4 -3.18 2.75 24.12
N PHE A 5 -4.35 2.15 24.32
CA PHE A 5 -4.66 0.82 23.80
C PHE A 5 -5.14 0.86 22.34
N LYS A 6 -5.88 1.90 21.93
CA LYS A 6 -6.39 2.02 20.55
C LYS A 6 -5.27 2.23 19.52
N LYS A 7 -4.14 2.83 19.92
CA LYS A 7 -2.98 3.05 19.01
C LYS A 7 -2.38 1.76 18.46
N MET A 8 -2.55 0.62 19.14
CA MET A 8 -2.01 -0.68 18.71
C MET A 8 -2.99 -1.46 17.82
N LYS A 9 -4.24 -1.01 17.70
CA LYS A 9 -5.27 -1.72 16.95
C LYS A 9 -5.19 -1.33 15.47
N VAL A 10 -4.57 -2.19 14.65
CA VAL A 10 -4.41 -2.01 13.19
C VAL A 10 -5.73 -1.67 12.50
N MET A 11 -6.82 -2.31 12.92
CA MET A 11 -8.17 -2.06 12.40
C MET A 11 -8.60 -0.59 12.49
N THR A 12 -8.15 0.15 13.53
CA THR A 12 -8.43 1.58 13.64
C THR A 12 -7.78 2.36 12.50
N SER A 13 -6.55 1.99 12.14
CA SER A 13 -5.81 2.61 11.04
C SER A 13 -6.41 2.26 9.68
N THR A 14 -6.79 0.99 9.47
CA THR A 14 -7.40 0.55 8.20
C THR A 14 -8.78 1.15 7.96
N ASN A 15 -9.52 1.52 9.02
CA ASN A 15 -10.77 2.25 8.86
C ASN A 15 -10.54 3.68 8.33
N VAL A 16 -9.44 4.32 8.72
CA VAL A 16 -9.06 5.66 8.24
C VAL A 16 -8.44 5.58 6.84
N ILE A 17 -7.52 4.64 6.62
CA ILE A 17 -6.89 4.40 5.33
C ILE A 17 -7.77 3.43 4.53
N SER A 18 -8.86 3.96 3.98
CA SER A 18 -9.84 3.18 3.23
C SER A 18 -10.33 3.92 2.00
N ARG A 19 -10.79 3.15 1.00
CA ARG A 19 -11.38 3.69 -0.24
C ARG A 19 -12.59 4.59 0.04
N SER A 20 -13.38 4.28 1.06
CA SER A 20 -14.53 5.11 1.47
C SER A 20 -14.09 6.49 1.94
N VAL A 21 -13.03 6.58 2.75
CA VAL A 21 -12.48 7.85 3.23
C VAL A 21 -11.88 8.65 2.07
N SER A 22 -11.10 8.00 1.20
CA SER A 22 -10.57 8.65 -0.02
C SER A 22 -11.69 9.22 -0.90
N SER A 23 -12.75 8.44 -1.13
CA SER A 23 -13.89 8.88 -1.95
C SER A 23 -14.63 10.07 -1.31
N ALA A 24 -14.82 10.03 0.01
CA ALA A 24 -15.41 11.15 0.74
C ALA A 24 -14.54 12.43 0.66
N LEU A 25 -13.22 12.30 0.73
CA LEU A 25 -12.30 13.42 0.56
C LEU A 25 -12.35 14.02 -0.85
N LYS A 26 -12.48 13.18 -1.89
CA LYS A 26 -12.68 13.64 -3.27
C LYS A 26 -13.97 14.45 -3.39
N PHE A 27 -15.08 13.91 -2.87
CA PHE A 27 -16.36 14.61 -2.83
C PHE A 27 -16.27 15.96 -2.07
N LEU A 28 -15.63 15.98 -0.90
CA LEU A 28 -15.43 17.21 -0.13
C LEU A 28 -14.53 18.22 -0.84
N SER A 29 -13.57 17.76 -1.64
CA SER A 29 -12.73 18.63 -2.46
C SER A 29 -13.57 19.46 -3.43
N GLU A 30 -14.50 18.80 -4.13
CA GLU A 30 -15.43 19.42 -5.06
C GLU A 30 -16.44 20.31 -4.33
N ALA A 31 -17.09 19.77 -3.29
CA ALA A 31 -18.15 20.47 -2.56
C ALA A 31 -17.65 21.75 -1.85
N LEU A 32 -16.40 21.75 -1.37
CA LEU A 32 -15.83 22.88 -0.63
C LEU A 32 -14.82 23.71 -1.46
N ASN A 33 -14.62 23.36 -2.73
CA ASN A 33 -13.58 23.92 -3.60
C ASN A 33 -12.18 23.95 -2.93
N ARG A 34 -11.80 22.81 -2.34
CA ARG A 34 -10.55 22.64 -1.58
C ARG A 34 -9.70 21.54 -2.22
N PRO A 35 -8.82 21.87 -3.17
CA PRO A 35 -8.09 20.88 -3.97
C PRO A 35 -7.08 20.07 -3.16
N PHE A 36 -6.60 20.57 -2.01
CA PHE A 36 -5.64 19.86 -1.16
C PHE A 36 -6.19 18.55 -0.59
N TYR A 37 -7.52 18.38 -0.50
CA TYR A 37 -8.13 17.10 -0.13
C TYR A 37 -7.86 16.00 -1.16
N LEU A 38 -7.65 16.34 -2.44
CA LEU A 38 -7.31 15.35 -3.48
C LEU A 38 -5.95 14.73 -3.23
N THR A 39 -4.95 15.51 -2.79
CA THR A 39 -3.62 14.98 -2.47
C THR A 39 -3.70 13.97 -1.32
N SER A 40 -4.48 14.29 -0.27
CA SER A 40 -4.71 13.36 0.84
C SER A 40 -5.47 12.11 0.40
N ALA A 41 -6.52 12.26 -0.41
CA ALA A 41 -7.28 11.14 -0.94
C ALA A 41 -6.41 10.21 -1.80
N TRP A 42 -5.60 10.79 -2.69
CA TRP A 42 -4.65 10.06 -3.53
C TRP A 42 -3.64 9.28 -2.68
N PHE A 43 -3.07 9.90 -1.65
CA PHE A 43 -2.14 9.21 -0.75
C PHE A 43 -2.82 8.05 -0.01
N ILE A 44 -4.05 8.23 0.46
CA ILE A 44 -4.83 7.16 1.09
C ILE A 44 -5.04 6.00 0.11
N ASP A 45 -5.38 6.28 -1.16
CA ASP A 45 -5.51 5.24 -2.18
C ASP A 45 -4.20 4.46 -2.40
N GLN A 46 -3.05 5.16 -2.40
CA GLN A 46 -1.75 4.49 -2.55
C GLN A 46 -1.49 3.54 -1.37
N VAL A 47 -1.65 4.03 -0.14
CA VAL A 47 -1.36 3.22 1.06
C VAL A 47 -2.34 2.06 1.20
N GLU A 48 -3.62 2.28 0.89
CA GLU A 48 -4.65 1.22 0.92
C GLU A 48 -4.33 0.12 -0.10
N LYS A 49 -4.02 0.49 -1.36
CA LYS A 49 -3.67 -0.50 -2.40
C LYS A 49 -2.39 -1.25 -2.06
N TRP A 50 -1.38 -0.59 -1.51
CA TRP A 50 -0.18 -1.26 -1.01
C TRP A 50 -0.51 -2.24 0.11
N PHE A 51 -1.29 -1.83 1.11
CA PHE A 51 -1.67 -2.70 2.20
C PHE A 51 -2.50 -3.90 1.73
N TYR A 52 -3.40 -3.70 0.76
CA TYR A 52 -4.18 -4.78 0.14
C TYR A 52 -3.27 -5.82 -0.52
N LEU A 53 -2.32 -5.37 -1.35
CA LEU A 53 -1.37 -6.27 -2.01
C LEU A 53 -0.46 -6.98 -1.01
N MET A 54 0.04 -6.27 0.00
CA MET A 54 0.95 -6.81 1.01
C MET A 54 0.24 -7.75 2.00
N SER A 55 -1.09 -7.67 2.15
CA SER A 55 -1.87 -8.52 3.06
C SER A 55 -2.83 -9.49 2.34
N SER A 56 -2.53 -9.84 1.10
CA SER A 56 -3.36 -10.69 0.25
C SER A 56 -3.48 -12.14 0.77
N ARG A 57 -4.72 -12.59 0.97
CA ARG A 57 -5.09 -13.88 1.59
C ARG A 57 -5.76 -14.87 0.65
N HIS A 58 -6.29 -14.41 -0.47
CA HIS A 58 -7.06 -15.23 -1.39
C HIS A 58 -6.34 -15.34 -2.73
N PRO A 59 -6.43 -16.48 -3.43
CA PRO A 59 -5.86 -16.62 -4.78
C PRO A 59 -6.35 -15.54 -5.76
N SER A 60 -7.59 -15.08 -5.61
CA SER A 60 -8.18 -14.00 -6.42
C SER A 60 -7.50 -12.63 -6.23
N SER A 61 -6.82 -12.43 -5.10
CA SER A 61 -6.08 -11.19 -4.78
C SER A 61 -4.57 -11.40 -4.78
N ALA A 62 -4.10 -12.61 -5.04
CA ALA A 62 -2.70 -13.00 -4.95
C ALA A 62 -1.88 -12.45 -6.11
N LEU A 63 -0.56 -12.35 -5.93
CA LEU A 63 0.33 -12.18 -7.06
C LEU A 63 0.36 -13.51 -7.84
N SER A 64 -0.15 -13.51 -9.07
CA SER A 64 -0.27 -14.72 -9.88
C SER A 64 -0.07 -14.41 -11.36
N LYS A 65 0.66 -15.30 -12.05
CA LYS A 65 0.90 -15.19 -13.50
C LYS A 65 -0.29 -15.65 -14.36
N ILE A 66 -1.39 -16.11 -13.74
CA ILE A 66 -2.64 -16.45 -14.46
C ILE A 66 -3.18 -15.22 -15.21
N ASN A 67 -3.13 -14.04 -14.57
CA ASN A 67 -3.44 -12.76 -15.21
C ASN A 67 -2.16 -11.91 -15.24
N LEU A 68 -1.41 -12.02 -16.34
CA LEU A 68 -0.13 -11.33 -16.52
C LEU A 68 -0.27 -9.80 -16.44
N THR A 69 -1.37 -9.23 -16.93
CA THR A 69 -1.62 -7.78 -16.84
C THR A 69 -1.74 -7.36 -15.38
N ALA A 70 -2.61 -8.01 -14.62
CA ALA A 70 -2.80 -7.69 -13.20
C ALA A 70 -1.51 -7.90 -12.38
N TYR A 71 -0.74 -8.94 -12.70
CA TYR A 71 0.56 -9.20 -12.07
C TYR A 71 1.59 -8.11 -12.37
N ASN A 72 1.74 -7.72 -13.64
CA ASN A 72 2.66 -6.66 -14.03
C ASN A 72 2.25 -5.31 -13.43
N ASP A 73 0.95 -4.99 -13.43
CA ASP A 73 0.40 -3.77 -12.83
C ASP A 73 0.65 -3.72 -11.32
N ALA A 74 0.50 -4.85 -10.62
CA ALA A 74 0.79 -4.95 -9.19
C ALA A 74 2.30 -4.78 -8.93
N GLY A 75 3.15 -5.44 -9.71
CA GLY A 75 4.61 -5.32 -9.59
C GLY A 75 5.11 -3.90 -9.88
N GLN A 76 4.58 -3.24 -10.91
CA GLN A 76 4.91 -1.84 -11.22
C GLN A 76 4.42 -0.91 -10.11
N PHE A 77 3.18 -1.08 -9.65
CA PHE A 77 2.65 -0.30 -8.54
C PHE A 77 3.51 -0.40 -7.28
N LEU A 78 3.99 -1.60 -6.91
CA LEU A 78 4.86 -1.78 -5.74
C LEU A 78 6.18 -1.01 -5.90
N LYS A 79 6.77 -0.98 -7.10
CA LYS A 79 7.98 -0.19 -7.40
C LYS A 79 7.71 1.31 -7.31
N ASP A 80 6.59 1.77 -7.87
CA ASP A 80 6.19 3.18 -7.80
C ASP A 80 5.91 3.61 -6.35
N PHE A 81 5.33 2.72 -5.53
CA PHE A 81 5.09 2.97 -4.12
C PHE A 81 6.40 3.08 -3.32
N MET A 82 7.42 2.29 -3.65
CA MET A 82 8.76 2.44 -3.08
C MET A 82 9.38 3.80 -3.46
N ASP A 83 9.26 4.24 -4.71
CA ASP A 83 9.74 5.55 -5.14
C ASP A 83 9.02 6.69 -4.39
N LEU A 84 7.70 6.59 -4.23
CA LEU A 84 6.90 7.52 -3.41
C LEU A 84 7.45 7.61 -1.97
N PHE A 85 7.65 6.47 -1.30
CA PHE A 85 8.15 6.45 0.07
C PHE A 85 9.60 6.89 0.21
N THR A 86 10.38 6.81 -0.87
CA THR A 86 11.75 7.34 -0.94
C THR A 86 11.77 8.86 -1.05
N ARG A 87 10.84 9.45 -1.80
CA ARG A 87 10.81 10.89 -2.06
C ARG A 87 9.98 11.69 -1.06
N MET A 88 9.05 11.04 -0.35
CA MET A 88 8.18 11.74 0.58
C MET A 88 8.94 12.28 1.81
N GLU A 89 8.56 13.47 2.25
CA GLU A 89 9.08 14.09 3.46
C GLU A 89 8.10 13.86 4.62
N VAL A 90 8.61 13.42 5.77
CA VAL A 90 7.76 13.12 6.93
C VAL A 90 8.02 14.07 8.10
N GLY A 91 6.98 14.80 8.47
CA GLY A 91 6.94 15.70 9.61
C GLY A 91 7.69 17.02 9.39
N PRO A 92 7.67 17.94 10.37
CA PRO A 92 8.18 19.30 10.18
C PRO A 92 9.67 19.38 9.85
N LYS A 93 10.45 18.42 10.37
CA LYS A 93 11.90 18.34 10.15
C LYS A 93 12.26 17.67 8.81
N LYS A 94 11.30 17.09 8.09
CA LYS A 94 11.50 16.45 6.78
C LYS A 94 12.64 15.41 6.79
N VAL A 95 12.77 14.68 7.90
CA VAL A 95 13.83 13.68 8.07
C VAL A 95 13.33 12.29 7.72
N TRP A 96 14.23 11.47 7.20
CA TRP A 96 13.99 10.06 6.96
C TRP A 96 13.50 9.35 8.24
N LYS A 97 12.44 8.55 8.11
CA LYS A 97 11.86 7.77 9.21
C LYS A 97 12.12 6.29 9.05
N PRO A 98 12.31 5.54 10.15
CA PRO A 98 12.40 4.08 10.09
C PRO A 98 11.22 3.41 9.37
N SER A 99 10.03 3.99 9.43
CA SER A 99 8.87 3.51 8.69
C SER A 99 9.05 3.53 7.17
N GLN A 100 9.80 4.50 6.62
CA GLN A 100 10.11 4.54 5.19
C GLN A 100 11.02 3.37 4.83
N THR A 101 12.10 3.14 5.59
CA THR A 101 12.94 1.94 5.42
C THR A 101 12.14 0.65 5.52
N GLY A 102 11.23 0.54 6.49
CA GLY A 102 10.38 -0.64 6.65
C GLY A 102 9.51 -0.92 5.42
N VAL A 103 8.92 0.11 4.82
CA VAL A 103 8.16 -0.02 3.57
C VAL A 103 9.05 -0.48 2.42
N LEU A 104 10.24 0.10 2.27
CA LEU A 104 11.16 -0.27 1.20
C LEU A 104 11.61 -1.73 1.32
N ILE A 105 12.06 -2.15 2.50
CA ILE A 105 12.55 -3.52 2.72
C ILE A 105 11.42 -4.52 2.52
N SER A 106 10.26 -4.32 3.15
CA SER A 106 9.13 -5.26 3.02
C SER A 106 8.65 -5.40 1.58
N THR A 107 8.55 -4.29 0.85
CA THR A 107 8.10 -4.30 -0.55
C THR A 107 9.13 -4.96 -1.46
N GLN A 108 10.42 -4.65 -1.27
CA GLN A 108 11.51 -5.29 -2.01
C GLN A 108 11.54 -6.79 -1.77
N SER A 109 11.42 -7.24 -0.52
CA SER A 109 11.36 -8.67 -0.20
C SER A 109 10.18 -9.37 -0.88
N VAL A 110 9.00 -8.74 -0.94
CA VAL A 110 7.86 -9.30 -1.70
C VAL A 110 8.15 -9.40 -3.19
N LEU A 111 8.80 -8.38 -3.78
CA LEU A 111 9.19 -8.38 -5.20
C LEU A 111 10.25 -9.44 -5.54
N GLU A 112 11.17 -9.72 -4.62
CA GLU A 112 12.17 -10.77 -4.78
C GLU A 112 11.55 -12.17 -4.58
N LEU A 113 10.77 -12.34 -3.52
CA LEU A 113 10.10 -13.62 -3.22
C LEU A 113 9.14 -14.02 -4.33
N GLN A 114 8.35 -13.08 -4.86
CA GLN A 114 7.44 -13.42 -5.96
C GLN A 114 8.24 -13.89 -7.20
N ALA A 115 9.42 -13.30 -7.47
CA ALA A 115 10.24 -13.68 -8.60
C ALA A 115 10.79 -15.10 -8.40
N GLU A 116 11.31 -15.40 -7.21
CA GLU A 116 11.78 -16.74 -6.88
C GLU A 116 10.65 -17.78 -6.96
N LEU A 117 9.51 -17.51 -6.30
CA LEU A 117 8.43 -18.48 -6.16
C LEU A 117 7.68 -18.72 -7.48
N LEU A 118 7.40 -17.66 -8.24
CA LEU A 118 6.60 -17.78 -9.47
C LEU A 118 7.47 -18.09 -10.70
N GLU A 119 8.69 -17.53 -10.79
CA GLU A 119 9.54 -17.69 -11.97
C GLU A 119 10.44 -18.91 -11.88
N ILE A 120 11.05 -19.15 -10.72
CA ILE A 120 12.01 -20.24 -10.52
C ILE A 120 11.29 -21.49 -10.03
N LYS A 121 10.51 -21.40 -8.94
CA LYS A 121 9.80 -22.55 -8.34
C LYS A 121 8.50 -22.91 -9.06
N LYS A 122 8.02 -22.08 -9.98
CA LYS A 122 6.82 -22.30 -10.81
C LYS A 122 5.52 -22.47 -10.00
N TYR A 123 5.41 -21.82 -8.84
CA TYR A 123 4.13 -21.76 -8.13
C TYR A 123 3.10 -20.93 -8.91
N GLU A 124 1.83 -21.30 -8.79
CA GLU A 124 0.73 -20.63 -9.52
C GLU A 124 0.44 -19.22 -8.98
N PHE A 125 0.59 -19.04 -7.67
CA PHE A 125 0.33 -17.79 -6.99
C PHE A 125 1.15 -17.65 -5.70
N PHE A 126 1.29 -16.41 -5.24
CA PHE A 126 1.98 -16.04 -4.03
C PHE A 126 1.07 -15.20 -3.12
N LEU A 127 0.80 -15.75 -1.91
CA LEU A 127 0.02 -15.08 -0.87
C LEU A 127 0.95 -14.34 0.09
N THR A 128 1.00 -13.02 -0.05
CA THR A 128 1.88 -12.17 0.77
C THR A 128 1.49 -12.16 2.25
N SER A 129 0.22 -12.39 2.59
CA SER A 129 -0.28 -12.42 3.99
C SER A 129 0.34 -13.49 4.90
N ARG A 130 1.15 -14.39 4.36
CA ARG A 130 1.86 -15.44 5.09
C ARG A 130 3.23 -14.97 5.63
N PHE A 131 3.58 -13.72 5.37
CA PHE A 131 4.81 -13.04 5.79
C PHE A 131 4.45 -11.70 6.45
#